data_AF-G8NNY4-F1
#
_entry.id   AF-G8NNY4-F1
#
_cell.length_a   1.000
_cell.length_b   1.000
_cell.length_c   1.000
_cell.angle_alpha   90.00
_cell.angle_beta   90.00
_cell.angle_gamma   90.00
#
_symmetry.space_group_name_H-M   'P 1'
#
loop_
_entity.id
_entity.type
_entity.pdbx_description
1 polymer ?
#
loop_
_entity_poly.entity_id
_entity_poly.type
_entity_poly.pdbx_seq_one_letter_code
_entity_poly.pdbx_strand_id
1 'polypeptide(L)'
;MTDYSQQDPSKLDSSSSSKWVAIASILRPQGRKGEVLSELLTDLTDQFHEGRLVTLAKKDAVHPLPSTVPVALEGHWLPTGKNAGRIVLKLAGCDSISQAELLAGQQVMIPAEELPELEEDTFYVADLLDCTLFNGEQPVGKIIDVQFATTPDGKTRLPDAAPLLCVELSGSTEEEVEPLLIPFVRAHLESVDVTAKRIVMHLPEGLMLEEDE
;
A
#
# COMPACT_ATOMS: atom_id res chain seq x y z
N MET A 1 40.71 1.36 29.12
CA MET A 1 39.76 2.27 29.81
C MET A 1 39.65 3.45 28.88
N THR A 2 38.73 3.35 27.93
CA THR A 2 38.78 4.09 26.67
C THR A 2 37.98 5.37 26.75
N ASP A 3 38.64 6.48 26.43
CA ASP A 3 38.08 7.80 26.20
C ASP A 3 36.89 7.77 25.21
N TYR A 4 35.73 8.24 25.66
CA TYR A 4 34.62 8.64 24.79
C TYR A 4 34.77 10.14 24.50
N SER A 5 35.53 10.44 23.46
CA SER A 5 35.54 11.76 22.83
C SER A 5 34.25 11.96 22.04
N GLN A 6 33.59 13.06 22.38
CA GLN A 6 32.65 13.87 21.60
C GLN A 6 32.42 13.43 20.15
N GLN A 7 31.18 13.05 19.84
CA GLN A 7 30.63 13.13 18.50
C GLN A 7 29.77 14.40 18.41
N ASP A 8 30.22 15.33 17.58
CA ASP A 8 29.54 16.55 17.18
C ASP A 8 28.13 16.25 16.61
N PRO A 9 27.06 16.89 17.12
CA PRO A 9 25.70 16.73 16.60
C PRO A 9 25.41 17.53 15.31
N SER A 10 26.43 17.89 14.53
CA SER A 10 26.33 18.83 13.39
C SER A 10 26.49 18.15 12.01
N LYS A 11 25.93 16.97 11.84
CA LYS A 11 25.65 16.40 10.51
C LYS A 11 24.22 15.89 10.43
N LEU A 12 23.29 16.84 10.39
CA LEU A 12 21.97 16.59 9.82
C LEU A 12 22.08 17.00 8.35
N ASP A 13 22.42 16.03 7.49
CA ASP A 13 22.47 16.23 6.05
C ASP A 13 21.06 16.61 5.56
N SER A 14 20.94 17.87 5.15
CA SER A 14 19.77 18.47 4.55
C SER A 14 19.68 18.08 3.07
N SER A 15 18.95 17.01 2.76
CA SER A 15 18.12 16.88 1.54
C SER A 15 17.64 15.43 1.33
N SER A 16 16.60 15.02 2.06
CA SER A 16 15.72 13.95 1.58
C SER A 16 14.33 14.53 1.46
N SER A 17 13.75 14.47 0.26
CA SER A 17 12.32 14.66 0.10
C SER A 17 11.67 13.43 0.75
N SER A 18 11.33 13.50 2.03
CA SER A 18 10.69 12.39 2.75
C SER A 18 9.39 12.02 2.03
N LYS A 19 9.44 10.96 1.21
CA LYS A 19 8.25 10.35 0.61
C LYS A 19 7.43 9.78 1.77
N TRP A 20 6.13 9.98 1.76
CA TRP A 20 5.22 9.46 2.77
C TRP A 20 4.40 8.32 2.19
N VAL A 21 4.07 7.34 3.02
CA VAL A 21 3.26 6.19 2.63
C VAL A 21 2.09 6.05 3.60
N ALA A 22 0.88 5.95 3.05
CA ALA A 22 -0.31 5.63 3.81
C ALA A 22 -0.39 4.12 4.04
N ILE A 23 -0.43 3.70 5.30
CA ILE A 23 -0.46 2.28 5.70
C ILE A 23 -1.85 1.82 6.15
N ALA A 24 -2.72 2.76 6.55
CA ALA A 24 -4.12 2.46 6.87
C ALA A 24 -5.04 3.66 6.60
N SER A 25 -6.31 3.39 6.35
CA SER A 25 -7.37 4.41 6.21
C SER A 25 -8.38 4.28 7.34
N ILE A 26 -8.56 5.32 8.14
CA ILE A 26 -9.46 5.32 9.30
C ILE A 26 -10.91 5.39 8.82
N LEU A 27 -11.69 4.34 9.09
CA LEU A 27 -13.07 4.25 8.64
C LEU A 27 -14.05 4.90 9.63
N ARG A 28 -13.95 4.50 10.90
CA ARG A 28 -14.89 4.91 11.96
C ARG A 28 -14.34 4.59 13.35
N PRO A 29 -14.91 5.17 14.42
CA PRO A 29 -14.64 4.72 15.77
C PRO A 29 -14.95 3.23 15.97
N GLN A 30 -14.25 2.64 16.93
CA GLN A 30 -14.42 1.28 17.41
C GLN A 30 -14.45 1.31 18.94
N GLY A 31 -15.52 0.81 19.56
CA GLY A 31 -15.62 0.83 21.02
C GLY A 31 -15.86 2.23 21.60
N ARG A 32 -15.38 2.46 22.82
CA ARG A 32 -15.66 3.69 23.60
C ARG A 32 -14.41 4.36 24.16
N LYS A 33 -13.23 3.73 24.04
CA LYS A 33 -11.98 4.23 24.62
C LYS A 33 -11.10 4.91 23.56
N GLY A 34 -11.72 5.40 22.49
CA GLY A 34 -11.05 6.13 21.42
C GLY A 34 -10.33 5.27 20.40
N GLU A 35 -10.64 3.97 20.33
CA GLU A 35 -10.10 3.10 19.29
C GLU A 35 -10.77 3.37 17.95
N VAL A 36 -10.05 3.12 16.85
CA VAL A 36 -10.54 3.33 15.49
C VAL A 36 -10.42 2.07 14.65
N LEU A 37 -11.46 1.75 13.88
CA LEU A 37 -11.40 0.70 12.88
C LEU A 37 -10.89 1.29 11.57
N SER A 38 -9.86 0.68 11.01
CA SER A 38 -9.16 1.14 9.82
C SER A 38 -9.05 0.04 8.77
N GLU A 39 -9.09 0.42 7.51
CA GLU A 39 -8.76 -0.44 6.38
C GLU A 39 -7.23 -0.50 6.23
N LEU A 40 -6.69 -1.69 5.98
CA LEU A 40 -5.27 -1.88 5.70
C LEU A 40 -4.97 -1.48 4.26
N LEU A 41 -3.95 -0.63 4.08
CA LEU A 41 -3.45 -0.23 2.76
C LEU A 41 -2.09 -0.87 2.44
N THR A 42 -1.56 -1.67 3.38
CA THR A 42 -0.30 -2.39 3.25
C THR A 42 -0.44 -3.80 3.80
N ASP A 43 0.36 -4.70 3.25
CA ASP A 43 0.46 -6.10 3.66
C ASP A 43 1.45 -6.27 4.83
N LEU A 44 2.23 -5.22 5.11
CA LEU A 44 3.26 -5.18 6.14
C LEU A 44 2.62 -4.93 7.52
N THR A 45 1.95 -5.95 8.07
CA THR A 45 1.28 -5.81 9.38
C THR A 45 2.25 -5.53 10.53
N ASP A 46 3.51 -5.93 10.40
CA ASP A 46 4.56 -5.67 11.39
C ASP A 46 4.89 -4.17 11.53
N GLN A 47 4.43 -3.34 10.59
CA GLN A 47 4.50 -1.89 10.74
C GLN A 47 3.65 -1.39 11.89
N PHE A 48 2.62 -2.12 12.32
CA PHE A 48 1.81 -1.77 13.47
C PHE A 48 2.41 -2.41 14.72
N HIS A 49 3.01 -1.61 15.60
CA HIS A 49 3.48 -2.04 16.90
C HIS A 49 3.38 -0.89 17.91
N GLU A 50 3.30 -1.24 19.19
CA GLU A 50 3.20 -0.24 20.27
C GLU A 50 4.42 0.68 20.28
N GLY A 51 4.19 1.97 20.53
CA GLY A 51 5.21 3.01 20.54
C GLY A 51 5.57 3.56 19.16
N ARG A 52 5.14 2.94 18.05
CA ARG A 52 5.42 3.47 16.72
C ARG A 52 4.78 4.84 16.53
N LEU A 53 5.56 5.78 15.99
CA LEU A 53 5.07 7.09 15.59
C LEU A 53 4.41 7.01 14.22
N VAL A 54 3.19 7.54 14.13
CA VAL A 54 2.44 7.67 12.88
C VAL A 54 1.91 9.10 12.76
N THR A 55 1.72 9.56 11.54
CA THR A 55 1.17 10.89 11.28
C THR A 55 -0.16 10.77 10.56
N LEU A 56 -1.17 11.53 11.01
CA LEU A 56 -2.47 11.53 10.37
C LEU A 56 -2.54 12.60 9.27
N ALA A 57 -3.09 12.22 8.13
CA ALA A 57 -3.34 13.14 7.03
C ALA A 57 -4.76 12.94 6.48
N LYS A 58 -5.25 13.91 5.71
CA LYS A 58 -6.51 13.73 4.97
C LYS A 58 -6.34 12.59 3.96
N LYS A 59 -7.45 11.93 3.64
CA LYS A 59 -7.49 10.96 2.54
C LYS A 59 -6.86 11.55 1.28
N ASP A 60 -6.05 10.76 0.60
CA ASP A 60 -5.36 11.06 -0.66
C ASP A 60 -4.29 12.16 -0.55
N ALA A 61 -3.89 12.52 0.68
CA ALA A 61 -2.77 13.44 0.90
C ALA A 61 -1.44 12.75 0.55
N VAL A 62 -0.62 13.43 -0.26
CA VAL A 62 0.72 12.96 -0.63
C VAL A 62 1.71 13.06 0.54
N HIS A 63 1.50 14.05 1.43
CA HIS A 63 2.27 14.22 2.66
C HIS A 63 1.38 14.86 3.75
N PRO A 64 1.67 14.63 5.04
CA PRO A 64 1.01 15.34 6.13
C PRO A 64 1.24 16.85 6.07
N LEU A 65 0.38 17.61 6.76
CA LEU A 65 0.60 19.04 6.92
C LEU A 65 1.86 19.29 7.78
N PRO A 66 2.66 20.35 7.51
CA PRO A 66 3.87 20.64 8.30
C PRO A 66 3.62 20.85 9.79
N SER A 67 2.39 21.23 10.17
CA SER A 67 1.97 21.42 11.55
C SER A 67 1.47 20.15 12.24
N THR A 68 1.34 19.03 11.52
CA THR A 68 0.86 17.77 12.11
C THR A 68 1.96 17.18 12.98
N VAL A 69 1.60 16.86 14.23
CA VAL A 69 2.50 16.21 15.18
C VAL A 69 2.33 14.69 15.08
N PRO A 70 3.41 13.90 15.00
CA PRO A 70 3.32 12.45 15.06
C PRO A 70 2.68 11.98 16.38
N VAL A 71 1.88 10.92 16.30
CA VAL A 71 1.21 10.30 17.45
C VAL A 71 1.69 8.86 17.59
N ALA A 72 1.87 8.39 18.82
CA ALA A 72 2.26 7.01 19.06
C ALA A 72 1.05 6.07 18.94
N LEU A 73 1.26 4.87 18.40
CA LEU A 73 0.33 3.76 18.54
C LEU A 73 0.45 3.17 19.95
N GLU A 74 -0.63 3.16 20.71
CA GLU A 74 -0.67 2.50 22.03
C GLU A 74 -1.13 1.03 21.93
N GLY A 75 -1.74 0.65 20.81
CA GLY A 75 -2.20 -0.72 20.62
C GLY A 75 -2.80 -0.94 19.24
N HIS A 76 -2.77 -2.19 18.79
CA HIS A 76 -3.38 -2.61 17.54
C HIS A 76 -3.85 -4.07 17.62
N TRP A 77 -4.87 -4.43 16.86
CA TRP A 77 -5.27 -5.82 16.69
C TRP A 77 -6.15 -6.02 15.46
N LEU A 78 -6.15 -7.24 14.92
CA LEU A 78 -7.05 -7.65 13.83
C LEU A 78 -8.38 -8.11 14.45
N PRO A 79 -9.50 -7.42 14.18
CA PRO A 79 -10.80 -7.82 14.71
C PRO A 79 -11.33 -9.04 13.95
N THR A 80 -12.20 -9.81 14.60
CA THR A 80 -12.82 -11.00 14.01
C THR A 80 -14.24 -10.72 13.49
N GLY A 81 -14.84 -11.70 12.80
CA GLY A 81 -16.24 -11.66 12.40
C GLY A 81 -16.51 -10.73 11.20
N LYS A 82 -17.37 -9.72 11.40
CA LYS A 82 -17.84 -8.82 10.33
C LYS A 82 -16.78 -7.83 9.86
N ASN A 83 -15.77 -7.58 10.69
CA ASN A 83 -14.69 -6.64 10.40
C ASN A 83 -13.35 -7.35 10.15
N ALA A 84 -13.33 -8.68 9.98
CA ALA A 84 -12.09 -9.37 9.64
C ALA A 84 -11.51 -8.83 8.32
N GLY A 85 -10.17 -8.77 8.22
CA GLY A 85 -9.46 -8.08 7.14
C GLY A 85 -9.12 -6.62 7.41
N ARG A 86 -9.56 -6.07 8.54
CA ARG A 86 -9.28 -4.69 8.97
C ARG A 86 -8.32 -4.68 10.15
N ILE A 87 -7.94 -3.49 10.59
CA ILE A 87 -7.14 -3.30 11.80
C ILE A 87 -7.84 -2.32 12.74
N VAL A 88 -7.83 -2.63 14.04
CA VAL A 88 -8.19 -1.66 15.07
C VAL A 88 -6.91 -1.02 15.60
N LEU A 89 -6.90 0.30 15.69
CA LEU A 89 -5.77 1.09 16.20
C LEU A 89 -6.21 1.90 17.42
N LYS A 90 -5.33 1.96 18.42
CA LYS A 90 -5.42 2.88 19.56
C LYS A 90 -4.28 3.87 19.43
N LEU A 91 -4.62 5.15 19.29
CA LEU A 91 -3.68 6.25 19.12
C LEU A 91 -3.53 7.01 20.45
N ALA A 92 -2.31 7.40 20.78
CA ALA A 92 -2.02 8.17 21.97
C ALA A 92 -2.78 9.51 21.95
N GLY A 93 -3.43 9.82 23.07
CA GLY A 93 -4.25 11.04 23.22
C GLY A 93 -5.66 10.96 22.62
N CYS A 94 -6.07 9.83 22.04
CA CYS A 94 -7.44 9.59 21.58
C CYS A 94 -8.13 8.59 22.53
N ASP A 95 -8.80 9.09 23.56
CA ASP A 95 -9.31 8.30 24.70
C ASP A 95 -10.82 8.17 24.77
N SER A 96 -11.53 8.78 23.84
CA SER A 96 -12.99 8.78 23.79
C SER A 96 -13.50 8.55 22.37
N ILE A 97 -14.71 8.01 22.28
CA ILE A 97 -15.40 7.86 20.99
C ILE A 97 -15.49 9.19 20.23
N SER A 98 -15.76 10.30 20.93
CA SER A 98 -15.87 11.63 20.31
C SER A 98 -14.55 12.12 19.74
N GLN A 99 -13.41 11.78 20.33
CA GLN A 99 -12.11 12.07 19.73
C GLN A 99 -11.86 11.19 18.51
N ALA A 100 -12.19 9.91 18.59
CA ALA A 100 -12.04 8.97 17.47
C ALA A 100 -12.92 9.34 16.27
N GLU A 101 -14.11 9.92 16.50
CA GLU A 101 -15.00 10.40 15.44
C GLU A 101 -14.34 11.48 14.58
N LEU A 102 -13.50 12.33 15.17
CA LEU A 102 -12.76 13.38 14.45
C LEU A 102 -11.66 12.82 13.55
N LEU A 103 -11.27 11.56 13.76
CA LEU A 103 -10.22 10.90 12.98
C LEU A 103 -10.76 10.14 11.77
N ALA A 104 -12.08 9.94 11.69
CA ALA A 104 -12.70 9.22 10.58
C ALA A 104 -12.40 9.91 9.23
N GLY A 105 -12.03 9.13 8.22
CA GLY A 105 -11.64 9.62 6.89
C GLY A 105 -10.21 10.13 6.79
N GLN A 106 -9.41 10.08 7.86
CA GLN A 106 -7.97 10.34 7.80
C GLN A 106 -7.19 9.06 7.47
N GLN A 107 -6.00 9.22 6.91
CA GLN A 107 -5.04 8.15 6.66
C GLN A 107 -3.94 8.18 7.71
N VAL A 108 -3.50 6.98 8.11
CA VAL A 108 -2.32 6.77 8.95
C VAL A 108 -1.12 6.65 8.03
N MET A 109 -0.18 7.59 8.14
CA MET A 109 1.00 7.68 7.30
C MET A 109 2.28 7.52 8.11
N ILE A 110 3.30 6.96 7.47
CA ILE A 110 4.67 6.89 7.97
C ILE A 110 5.65 7.43 6.90
N PRO A 111 6.82 7.94 7.31
CA PRO A 111 7.91 8.21 6.37
C PRO A 111 8.30 6.92 5.63
N ALA A 112 8.55 7.01 4.33
CA ALA A 112 8.95 5.87 3.51
C ALA A 112 10.29 5.26 3.96
N GLU A 113 11.16 6.06 4.59
CA GLU A 113 12.42 5.61 5.17
C GLU A 113 12.26 4.71 6.40
N GLU A 114 11.08 4.70 7.03
CA GLU A 114 10.77 3.80 8.14
C GLU A 114 10.08 2.50 7.68
N LEU A 115 9.82 2.36 6.38
CA LEU A 115 9.41 1.08 5.84
C LEU A 115 10.62 0.15 5.79
N PRO A 116 10.44 -1.15 6.03
CA PRO A 116 11.48 -2.13 5.78
C PRO A 116 11.91 -1.98 4.32
N GLU A 117 13.20 -2.18 4.07
CA GLU A 117 13.67 -2.28 2.70
C GLU A 117 12.81 -3.32 1.98
N LEU A 118 12.18 -2.89 0.89
CA LEU A 118 11.40 -3.79 0.06
C LEU A 118 12.33 -4.92 -0.37
N GLU A 119 11.90 -6.15 -0.14
CA GLU A 119 12.56 -7.30 -0.74
C GLU A 119 12.64 -7.07 -2.25
N GLU A 120 13.69 -7.59 -2.89
CA GLU A 120 13.78 -7.60 -4.34
C GLU A 120 12.43 -8.07 -4.91
N ASP A 121 11.92 -7.34 -5.91
CA ASP A 121 10.65 -7.63 -6.59
C ASP A 121 9.34 -7.27 -5.84
N THR A 122 9.40 -6.45 -4.78
CA THR A 122 8.19 -5.86 -4.17
C THR A 122 7.90 -4.47 -4.71
N PHE A 123 6.64 -4.22 -5.12
CA PHE A 123 6.21 -2.96 -5.72
C PHE A 123 4.95 -2.39 -5.05
N TYR A 124 4.86 -1.07 -4.93
CA TYR A 124 3.61 -0.44 -4.49
C TYR A 124 2.57 -0.47 -5.59
N VAL A 125 1.34 -0.88 -5.27
CA VAL A 125 0.20 -0.86 -6.21
C VAL A 125 0.04 0.50 -6.86
N ALA A 126 0.13 1.58 -6.08
CA ALA A 126 0.01 2.96 -6.59
C ALA A 126 1.07 3.31 -7.66
N ASP A 127 2.26 2.71 -7.59
CA ASP A 127 3.30 2.93 -8.59
C ASP A 127 3.01 2.14 -9.88
N LEU A 128 2.38 0.96 -9.77
CA LEU A 128 1.99 0.09 -10.89
C LEU A 128 0.79 0.62 -11.68
N LEU A 129 -0.16 1.29 -11.01
CA LEU A 129 -1.31 1.91 -11.68
C LEU A 129 -0.85 2.88 -12.78
N ASP A 130 -1.60 2.91 -13.88
CA ASP A 130 -1.32 3.65 -15.12
C ASP A 130 -0.05 3.25 -15.87
N CYS A 131 0.70 2.24 -15.41
CA CYS A 131 1.80 1.69 -16.22
C CYS A 131 1.24 0.96 -17.44
N THR A 132 1.94 1.08 -18.57
CA THR A 132 1.71 0.25 -19.74
C THR A 132 2.46 -1.07 -19.57
N LEU A 133 1.71 -2.18 -19.65
CA LEU A 133 2.25 -3.53 -19.68
C LEU A 133 2.64 -3.92 -21.09
N PHE A 134 3.81 -4.55 -21.23
CA PHE A 134 4.33 -5.11 -22.47
C PHE A 134 4.58 -6.61 -22.32
N ASN A 135 4.27 -7.38 -23.37
CA ASN A 135 4.73 -8.75 -23.55
C ASN A 135 5.97 -8.72 -24.46
N GLY A 136 7.17 -8.72 -23.87
CA GLY A 136 8.41 -8.39 -24.57
C GLY A 136 8.36 -6.98 -25.18
N GLU A 137 8.33 -6.87 -26.51
CA GLU A 137 8.23 -5.58 -27.22
C GLU A 137 6.78 -5.16 -27.54
N GLN A 138 5.81 -6.07 -27.40
CA GLN A 138 4.42 -5.83 -27.79
C GLN A 138 3.65 -5.15 -26.64
N PRO A 139 3.00 -3.99 -26.87
CA PRO A 139 2.13 -3.39 -25.86
C PRO A 139 0.88 -4.24 -25.65
N VAL A 140 0.55 -4.53 -24.40
CA VAL A 140 -0.67 -5.24 -24.01
C VAL A 140 -1.77 -4.24 -23.68
N GLY A 141 -1.48 -3.31 -22.77
CA GLY A 141 -2.52 -2.46 -22.19
C GLY A 141 -2.07 -1.64 -21.00
N LYS A 142 -2.99 -0.89 -20.41
CA LYS A 142 -2.75 -0.11 -19.18
C LYS A 142 -3.24 -0.87 -17.96
N ILE A 143 -2.46 -0.83 -16.89
CA ILE A 143 -2.86 -1.37 -15.60
C ILE A 143 -3.82 -0.39 -14.94
N ILE A 144 -5.05 -0.82 -14.72
CA ILE A 144 -6.12 -0.01 -14.13
C ILE A 144 -6.41 -0.40 -12.68
N ASP A 145 -6.04 -1.60 -12.26
CA ASP A 145 -6.22 -2.10 -10.90
C ASP A 145 -5.25 -3.27 -10.62
N VAL A 146 -5.07 -3.63 -9.34
CA VAL A 146 -4.36 -4.82 -8.90
C VAL A 146 -5.23 -5.58 -7.90
N GLN A 147 -5.66 -6.78 -8.28
CA GLN A 147 -6.49 -7.64 -7.44
C GLN A 147 -5.65 -8.63 -6.64
N PHE A 148 -6.02 -8.83 -5.39
CA PHE A 148 -5.41 -9.82 -4.51
C PHE A 148 -6.42 -10.93 -4.25
N ALA A 149 -5.99 -12.19 -4.38
CA ALA A 149 -6.85 -13.31 -4.04
C ALA A 149 -7.19 -13.26 -2.56
N THR A 150 -8.45 -13.54 -2.23
CA THR A 150 -8.95 -13.55 -0.86
C THR A 150 -9.49 -14.93 -0.48
N THR A 151 -9.62 -15.16 0.82
CA THR A 151 -10.35 -16.30 1.38
C THR A 151 -11.77 -16.34 0.82
N PRO A 152 -12.45 -17.50 0.79
CA PRO A 152 -13.81 -17.60 0.23
C PRO A 152 -14.85 -16.66 0.85
N ASP A 153 -14.61 -16.17 2.08
CA ASP A 153 -15.45 -15.19 2.73
C ASP A 153 -15.13 -13.72 2.36
N GLY A 154 -14.13 -13.50 1.50
CA GLY A 154 -13.70 -12.21 0.96
C GLY A 154 -12.95 -11.33 1.95
N LYS A 155 -12.58 -11.85 3.13
CA LYS A 155 -12.12 -11.00 4.25
C LYS A 155 -10.62 -10.95 4.41
N THR A 156 -9.91 -11.99 4.00
CA THR A 156 -8.47 -12.09 4.24
C THR A 156 -7.78 -12.36 2.92
N ARG A 157 -6.70 -11.64 2.62
CA ARG A 157 -5.87 -11.94 1.45
C ARG A 157 -5.20 -13.30 1.63
N LEU A 158 -5.05 -14.06 0.55
CA LEU A 158 -4.27 -15.28 0.51
C LEU A 158 -2.81 -14.90 0.22
N PRO A 159 -1.89 -15.03 1.20
CA PRO A 159 -0.51 -14.56 1.03
C PRO A 159 0.27 -15.35 -0.03
N ASP A 160 -0.09 -16.62 -0.24
CA ASP A 160 0.58 -17.49 -1.20
C ASP A 160 0.04 -17.37 -2.64
N ALA A 161 -0.98 -16.53 -2.85
CA ALA A 161 -1.58 -16.32 -4.15
C ALA A 161 -1.01 -15.08 -4.83
N ALA A 162 -0.61 -15.23 -6.09
CA ALA A 162 -0.10 -14.12 -6.87
C ALA A 162 -1.16 -13.02 -7.07
N PRO A 163 -0.81 -11.73 -6.93
CA PRO A 163 -1.69 -10.65 -7.33
C PRO A 163 -1.95 -10.69 -8.84
N LEU A 164 -3.12 -10.23 -9.26
CA LEU A 164 -3.55 -10.14 -10.65
C LEU A 164 -3.55 -8.66 -11.07
N LEU A 165 -2.84 -8.32 -12.13
CA LEU A 165 -2.96 -7.03 -12.80
C LEU A 165 -4.26 -7.02 -13.61
N CYS A 166 -5.09 -6.01 -13.42
CA CYS A 166 -6.22 -5.73 -14.30
C CYS A 166 -5.73 -4.83 -15.42
N VAL A 167 -5.71 -5.35 -16.64
CA VAL A 167 -5.14 -4.66 -17.80
C VAL A 167 -6.24 -4.33 -18.80
N GLU A 168 -6.45 -3.05 -19.03
CA GLU A 168 -7.27 -2.54 -20.12
C GLU A 168 -6.47 -2.64 -21.43
N LEU A 169 -6.95 -3.46 -22.37
CA LEU A 169 -6.24 -3.77 -23.61
C LEU A 169 -6.11 -2.55 -24.52
N SER A 170 -4.95 -2.39 -25.16
CA SER A 170 -4.72 -1.34 -26.13
C SER A 170 -5.43 -1.67 -27.44
N GLY A 171 -6.33 -0.80 -27.93
CA GLY A 171 -6.96 -0.94 -29.24
C GLY A 171 -8.40 -1.45 -29.23
N SER A 172 -8.97 -1.74 -28.07
CA SER A 172 -10.39 -2.06 -27.92
C SER A 172 -11.26 -0.82 -28.21
N THR A 173 -12.01 -0.84 -29.32
CA THR A 173 -12.97 0.22 -29.70
C THR A 173 -14.38 -0.02 -29.15
N GLU A 174 -14.61 -1.15 -28.48
CA GLU A 174 -15.89 -1.49 -27.88
C GLU A 174 -15.96 -0.94 -26.46
N GLU A 175 -17.07 -0.27 -26.12
CA GLU A 175 -17.25 0.45 -24.85
C GLU A 175 -17.31 -0.47 -23.60
N GLU A 176 -17.27 -1.79 -23.76
CA GLU A 176 -17.41 -2.77 -22.67
C GLU A 176 -16.53 -4.03 -22.87
N VAL A 177 -15.21 -3.88 -22.97
CA VAL A 177 -14.29 -5.04 -22.87
C VAL A 177 -13.87 -5.24 -21.42
N GLU A 178 -14.12 -6.42 -20.86
CA GLU A 178 -13.64 -6.76 -19.51
C GLU A 178 -12.10 -6.72 -19.46
N PRO A 179 -11.49 -6.15 -18.41
CA PRO A 179 -10.04 -6.07 -18.31
C PRO A 179 -9.43 -7.47 -18.16
N LEU A 180 -8.29 -7.67 -18.81
CA LEU A 180 -7.54 -8.92 -18.73
C LEU A 180 -6.87 -9.05 -17.36
N LEU A 181 -7.03 -10.19 -16.71
CA LEU A 181 -6.39 -10.49 -15.43
C LEU A 181 -5.08 -11.26 -15.65
N ILE A 182 -3.96 -10.63 -15.34
CA ILE A 182 -2.62 -11.17 -15.58
C ILE A 182 -1.91 -11.43 -14.25
N PRO A 183 -1.49 -12.67 -13.93
CA PRO A 183 -0.72 -12.95 -12.73
C PRO A 183 0.61 -12.18 -12.70
N PHE A 184 0.79 -11.34 -11.69
CA PHE A 184 2.03 -10.60 -11.47
C PHE A 184 2.99 -11.45 -10.64
N VAL A 185 3.76 -12.28 -11.34
CA VAL A 185 4.73 -13.19 -10.72
C VAL A 185 6.14 -12.97 -11.25
N ARG A 186 7.11 -13.15 -10.37
CA ARG A 186 8.54 -12.99 -10.68
C ARG A 186 9.00 -13.82 -11.88
N ALA A 187 8.47 -15.03 -12.04
CA ALA A 187 8.82 -15.94 -13.12
C ALA A 187 8.52 -15.37 -14.53
N HIS A 188 7.60 -14.41 -14.63
CA HIS A 188 7.22 -13.76 -15.88
C HIS A 188 7.69 -12.30 -15.96
N LEU A 189 8.31 -11.74 -14.90
CA LEU A 189 8.69 -10.34 -14.85
C LEU A 189 10.11 -10.12 -15.38
N GLU A 190 10.23 -9.38 -16.48
CA GLU A 190 11.51 -8.99 -17.06
C GLU A 190 12.01 -7.68 -16.45
N SER A 191 11.19 -6.63 -16.46
CA SER A 191 11.56 -5.33 -15.89
C SER A 191 10.37 -4.47 -15.46
N VAL A 192 10.60 -3.59 -14.50
CA VAL A 192 9.65 -2.57 -14.03
C VAL A 192 10.36 -1.23 -14.00
N ASP A 193 9.88 -0.28 -14.81
CA ASP A 193 10.28 1.12 -14.78
C ASP A 193 9.05 1.98 -14.45
N VAL A 194 8.85 2.23 -13.15
CA VAL A 194 7.75 3.05 -12.64
C VAL A 194 7.87 4.52 -13.07
N THR A 195 9.08 5.00 -13.38
CA THR A 195 9.31 6.38 -13.83
C THR A 195 8.87 6.56 -15.27
N ALA A 196 9.21 5.59 -16.13
CA ALA A 196 8.76 5.54 -17.51
C ALA A 196 7.33 4.98 -17.66
N LYS A 197 6.66 4.61 -16.54
CA LYS A 197 5.35 3.95 -16.51
C LYS A 197 5.30 2.72 -17.44
N ARG A 198 6.34 1.89 -17.37
CA ARG A 198 6.55 0.75 -18.27
C ARG A 198 6.87 -0.51 -17.47
N ILE A 199 6.13 -1.59 -17.75
CA ILE A 199 6.35 -2.92 -17.17
C ILE A 199 6.49 -3.91 -18.32
N VAL A 200 7.54 -4.74 -18.30
CA VAL A 200 7.79 -5.76 -19.32
C VAL A 200 7.73 -7.14 -18.69
N MET A 201 6.89 -8.00 -19.26
CA MET A 201 6.71 -9.39 -18.85
C MET A 201 6.84 -10.33 -20.05
N HIS A 202 7.10 -11.61 -19.77
CA HIS A 202 6.98 -12.72 -20.71
C HIS A 202 5.76 -13.56 -20.32
N LEU A 203 4.62 -13.22 -20.91
CA LEU A 203 3.34 -13.85 -20.57
C LEU A 203 3.30 -15.28 -21.14
N PRO A 204 2.75 -16.26 -20.39
CA PRO A 204 2.61 -17.62 -20.90
C PRO A 204 1.65 -17.69 -22.10
N GLU A 205 1.92 -18.62 -23.02
CA GLU A 205 1.08 -18.89 -24.18
C GLU A 205 -0.37 -19.21 -23.74
N GLY A 206 -1.36 -18.68 -24.48
CA GLY A 206 -2.79 -18.87 -24.17
C GLY A 206 -3.38 -17.91 -23.13
N LEU A 207 -2.59 -17.00 -22.55
CA LEU A 207 -3.10 -15.94 -21.67
C LEU A 207 -3.74 -14.78 -22.44
N MET A 208 -3.27 -14.56 -23.67
CA MET A 208 -3.86 -13.62 -24.61
C MET A 208 -4.77 -14.43 -25.53
N LEU A 209 -6.04 -14.02 -25.69
CA LEU A 209 -6.91 -14.60 -26.70
C LEU A 209 -6.31 -14.24 -28.06
N GLU A 210 -5.75 -15.21 -28.76
CA GLU A 210 -5.53 -15.07 -30.20
C GLU A 210 -6.93 -15.00 -30.82
N GLU A 211 -7.28 -13.87 -31.44
CA GLU A 211 -8.39 -13.88 -32.39
C GLU A 211 -7.92 -14.75 -33.56
N ASP A 212 -8.38 -16.01 -33.60
CA ASP A 212 -8.24 -16.87 -34.77
C ASP A 212 -8.88 -16.15 -35.97
N GLU A 213 -8.05 -15.66 -36.90
CA GLU A 213 -8.46 -15.11 -38.21
C GLU A 213 -9.17 -16.16 -39.10
#